data_AF-A0A382LPS1-F1
#
_entry.id   AF-A0A382LPS1-F1
#
_cell.length_a   1.000
_cell.length_b   1.000
_cell.length_c   1.000
_cell.angle_alpha   90.00
_cell.angle_beta   90.00
_cell.angle_gamma   90.00
#
_symmetry.space_group_name_H-M   'P 1'
#
loop_
_entity.id
_entity.type
_entity.pdbx_description
1 polymer ?
#
loop_
_entity_poly.entity_id
_entity_poly.type
_entity_poly.pdbx_seq_one_letter_code
_entity_poly.pdbx_strand_id
1 'polypeptide(L)'
;GVWVTCRRNSKGLFSFLSQYNWPAKSRILQQLDTIVPKVEFGSADESSTDTGTDSKFGGFTSKQDYIDFAINMGMEGNMDYINSIPQKPIRGMAKAGVVKAKRTGVIPPKPEKSDEGSIPPTSGGGLAALSLEELVAYLVNKGLDGDMDTVNAHQDKSTRGKAKAMIVKIKRGAVERPPMPEIPAPSNPSTDDGETEEQLMERLITVGIDGNMDEINALDNKALRGRIKAAIVKAKRAEN
;
A
#
# COMPACT_ATOMS: atom_id res chain seq x y z
N GLY A 1 -43.18 1.42 -3.16
CA GLY A 1 -43.95 1.13 -4.38
C GLY A 1 -43.81 2.30 -5.33
N VAL A 2 -43.50 2.05 -6.60
CA VAL A 2 -43.39 3.09 -7.62
C VAL A 2 -44.76 3.31 -8.24
N TRP A 3 -45.29 4.52 -8.15
CA TRP A 3 -46.58 4.88 -8.73
C TRP A 3 -46.34 5.53 -10.10
N VAL A 4 -46.88 4.92 -11.16
CA VAL A 4 -46.75 5.45 -12.52
C VAL A 4 -48.10 6.00 -12.98
N THR A 5 -48.17 7.31 -13.15
CA THR A 5 -49.34 8.01 -13.70
C THR A 5 -49.08 8.36 -15.16
N CYS A 6 -49.76 7.67 -16.08
CA CYS A 6 -49.65 7.93 -17.52
C CYS A 6 -50.82 8.81 -18.00
N ARG A 7 -50.51 10.00 -18.52
CA ARG A 7 -51.49 10.92 -19.11
C ARG A 7 -51.22 11.06 -20.61
N ARG A 8 -52.18 10.67 -21.45
CA ARG A 8 -52.08 10.78 -22.91
C ARG A 8 -52.91 11.96 -23.40
N ASN A 9 -52.34 12.78 -24.28
CA ASN A 9 -53.02 13.87 -24.97
C ASN A 9 -52.96 13.60 -26.49
N SER A 10 -54.07 13.77 -27.19
CA SER A 10 -54.16 13.60 -28.64
C SER A 10 -54.87 14.81 -29.25
N LYS A 11 -54.27 15.43 -30.27
CA LYS A 11 -54.84 16.57 -31.00
C LYS A 11 -55.09 16.18 -32.47
N GLY A 12 -56.18 16.67 -33.05
CA GLY A 12 -56.52 16.48 -34.47
C GLY A 12 -57.89 15.84 -34.72
N LEU A 13 -58.30 15.82 -36.00
CA LEU A 13 -59.62 15.37 -36.48
C LEU A 13 -59.93 13.89 -36.19
N PHE A 14 -58.92 13.05 -35.95
CA PHE A 14 -59.06 11.62 -35.63
C PHE A 14 -58.65 11.26 -34.20
N SER A 15 -58.58 12.25 -33.30
CA SER A 15 -58.15 12.06 -31.90
C SER A 15 -58.97 11.02 -31.13
N PHE A 16 -60.25 10.88 -31.45
CA PHE A 16 -61.16 9.92 -30.82
C PHE A 16 -60.77 8.45 -31.04
N LEU A 17 -60.23 8.08 -32.22
CA LEU A 17 -59.76 6.71 -32.48
C LEU A 17 -58.62 6.31 -31.54
N SER A 18 -57.81 7.29 -31.13
CA SER A 18 -56.69 7.04 -30.21
C SER A 18 -57.12 6.80 -28.76
N GLN A 19 -58.36 7.19 -28.40
CA GLN A 19 -58.95 6.96 -27.09
C GLN A 19 -59.79 5.68 -27.03
N TYR A 20 -60.31 5.21 -28.17
CA TYR A 20 -61.32 4.14 -28.27
C TYR A 20 -60.93 2.81 -27.61
N ASN A 21 -59.64 2.52 -27.43
CA ASN A 21 -59.17 1.29 -26.78
C ASN A 21 -58.10 1.52 -25.70
N TRP A 22 -57.93 2.77 -25.27
CA TRP A 22 -56.99 3.13 -24.22
C TRP A 22 -57.29 2.50 -22.86
N PRO A 23 -58.54 2.44 -22.36
CA PRO A 23 -58.81 1.92 -21.01
C PRO A 23 -58.50 0.42 -20.88
N ALA A 24 -58.59 -0.36 -21.97
CA ALA A 24 -58.15 -1.75 -21.97
C ALA A 24 -56.63 -1.87 -22.01
N LYS A 25 -55.96 -1.05 -22.84
CA LYS A 25 -54.49 -1.05 -22.99
C LYS A 25 -53.75 -0.52 -21.76
N SER A 26 -54.32 0.42 -21.01
CA SER A 26 -53.68 0.99 -19.82
C SER A 26 -53.61 0.02 -18.64
N ARG A 27 -54.44 -1.03 -18.61
CA ARG A 27 -54.43 -2.06 -17.55
C ARG A 27 -53.08 -2.78 -17.44
N ILE A 28 -52.35 -2.93 -18.54
CA ILE A 28 -51.01 -3.55 -18.51
C ILE A 28 -50.02 -2.72 -17.69
N LEU A 29 -50.24 -1.41 -17.59
CA LEU A 29 -49.39 -0.53 -16.80
C LEU A 29 -49.64 -0.69 -15.30
N GLN A 30 -50.80 -1.20 -14.89
CA GLN A 30 -51.10 -1.51 -13.49
C GLN A 30 -50.38 -2.78 -13.01
N GLN A 31 -50.03 -3.68 -13.94
CA GLN A 31 -49.31 -4.93 -13.66
C GLN A 31 -47.79 -4.81 -13.81
N LEU A 32 -47.26 -3.62 -14.10
CA LEU A 32 -45.81 -3.39 -14.24
C LEU A 32 -45.05 -3.76 -12.96
N ASP A 33 -45.61 -3.55 -11.76
CA ASP A 33 -44.96 -3.96 -10.50
C ASP A 33 -44.77 -5.48 -10.39
N THR A 34 -45.61 -6.27 -11.08
CA THR A 34 -45.52 -7.74 -11.13
C THR A 34 -44.53 -8.21 -12.19
N ILE A 35 -44.43 -7.49 -13.32
CA ILE A 35 -43.60 -7.87 -14.47
C ILE A 35 -42.15 -7.42 -14.28
N VAL A 36 -41.94 -6.28 -13.62
CA VAL A 36 -40.61 -5.73 -13.41
C VAL A 36 -39.91 -6.54 -12.30
N PRO A 37 -38.73 -7.12 -12.58
CA PRO A 37 -37.97 -7.81 -11.54
C PRO A 37 -37.62 -6.83 -10.42
N LYS A 38 -38.00 -7.18 -9.19
CA LYS A 38 -37.68 -6.40 -8.00
C LYS A 38 -36.20 -6.57 -7.71
N VAL A 39 -35.41 -5.57 -8.08
CA VAL A 39 -34.00 -5.48 -7.70
C VAL A 39 -33.97 -4.88 -6.30
N GLU A 40 -33.64 -5.70 -5.29
CA GLU A 40 -33.26 -5.19 -3.99
C GLU A 40 -31.90 -4.50 -4.13
N PHE A 41 -31.93 -3.19 -4.37
CA PHE A 41 -30.76 -2.38 -4.06
C PHE A 41 -30.66 -2.35 -2.54
N GLY A 42 -29.91 -3.30 -1.98
CA GLY A 42 -29.34 -3.11 -0.65
C GLY A 42 -28.73 -1.71 -0.63
N SER A 43 -29.04 -0.95 0.42
CA SER A 43 -28.54 0.41 0.67
C SER A 43 -27.20 0.68 -0.03
N ALA A 44 -27.28 1.30 -1.20
CA ALA A 44 -26.10 1.74 -1.92
C ALA A 44 -25.71 3.08 -1.28
N ASP A 45 -24.91 3.17 -0.22
CA ASP A 45 -23.52 2.75 -0.02
C ASP A 45 -23.05 1.43 -0.63
N GLU A 46 -23.04 1.40 -1.96
CA GLU A 46 -22.15 0.54 -2.73
C GLU A 46 -20.75 1.20 -2.69
N SER A 47 -20.23 1.38 -1.48
CA SER A 47 -18.83 1.03 -1.25
C SER A 47 -18.80 -0.48 -1.30
N SER A 48 -18.76 -1.04 -2.51
CA SER A 48 -18.44 -2.45 -2.70
C SER A 48 -17.08 -2.67 -2.05
N THR A 49 -17.11 -3.09 -0.79
CA THR A 49 -15.97 -3.68 -0.08
C THR A 49 -15.82 -5.06 -0.68
N ASP A 50 -15.38 -5.08 -1.93
CA ASP A 50 -14.89 -6.27 -2.59
C ASP A 50 -13.56 -6.57 -1.92
N THR A 51 -13.62 -7.49 -0.96
CA THR A 51 -12.47 -8.08 -0.30
C THR A 51 -11.69 -8.90 -1.34
N GLY A 52 -10.80 -8.23 -2.06
CA GLY A 52 -9.89 -8.83 -3.01
C GLY A 52 -8.76 -7.85 -3.29
N THR A 53 -7.57 -8.17 -2.77
CA THR A 53 -6.31 -7.53 -3.16
C THR A 53 -6.01 -7.89 -4.60
N ASP A 54 -6.67 -7.19 -5.52
CA ASP A 54 -6.29 -7.13 -6.90
C ASP A 54 -6.02 -5.67 -7.17
N SER A 55 -4.92 -5.35 -7.83
CA SER A 55 -4.50 -4.00 -8.25
C SER A 55 -5.46 -3.41 -9.30
N LYS A 56 -6.77 -3.35 -8.98
CA LYS A 56 -7.91 -3.15 -9.89
C LYS A 56 -7.90 -1.79 -10.56
N PHE A 57 -7.15 -0.84 -9.98
CA PHE A 57 -6.89 0.50 -10.49
C PHE A 57 -5.40 0.84 -10.54
N GLY A 58 -4.50 -0.15 -10.62
CA GLY A 58 -3.06 0.08 -10.82
C GLY A 58 -2.38 0.95 -9.75
N GLY A 59 -2.76 0.77 -8.47
CA GLY A 59 -2.18 1.49 -7.33
C GLY A 59 -2.84 2.84 -6.99
N PHE A 60 -3.88 3.25 -7.70
CA PHE A 60 -4.64 4.47 -7.36
C PHE A 60 -5.74 4.20 -6.34
N THR A 61 -5.92 5.15 -5.42
CA THR A 61 -6.96 5.14 -4.37
C THR A 61 -8.36 5.34 -4.96
N SER A 62 -8.47 6.09 -6.05
CA SER A 62 -9.73 6.36 -6.75
C SER A 62 -9.68 5.90 -8.21
N LYS A 63 -10.84 5.44 -8.70
CA LYS A 63 -11.07 5.18 -10.12
C LYS A 63 -10.86 6.43 -10.98
N GLN A 64 -11.24 7.60 -10.46
CA GLN A 64 -11.11 8.86 -11.18
C GLN A 64 -9.64 9.21 -11.39
N ASP A 65 -8.81 9.04 -10.36
CA ASP A 65 -7.37 9.28 -10.43
C ASP A 65 -6.69 8.35 -11.45
N TYR A 66 -7.08 7.08 -11.49
CA TYR A 66 -6.57 6.15 -12.52
C TYR A 66 -6.94 6.59 -13.95
N ILE A 67 -8.16 7.10 -14.14
CA ILE A 67 -8.61 7.62 -15.43
C ILE A 67 -7.85 8.89 -15.81
N ASP A 68 -7.70 9.83 -14.88
CA ASP A 68 -7.01 11.10 -15.11
C ASP A 68 -5.53 10.88 -15.40
N PHE A 69 -4.87 9.96 -14.69
CA PHE A 69 -3.53 9.50 -15.01
C PHE A 69 -3.45 8.89 -16.41
N ALA A 70 -4.38 8.00 -16.76
CA ALA A 70 -4.40 7.36 -18.08
C ALA A 70 -4.61 8.40 -19.21
N ILE A 71 -5.42 9.44 -18.98
CA ILE A 71 -5.60 10.54 -19.92
C ILE A 71 -4.29 11.29 -20.11
N ASN A 72 -3.55 11.58 -19.03
CA ASN A 72 -2.26 12.26 -19.10
C ASN A 72 -1.23 11.45 -19.90
N MET A 73 -1.11 10.14 -19.64
CA MET A 73 -0.26 9.24 -20.44
C MET A 73 -0.64 9.26 -21.93
N GLY A 74 -1.93 9.29 -22.26
CA GLY A 74 -2.38 9.38 -23.64
C GLY A 74 -2.13 10.74 -24.31
N MET A 75 -2.11 11.82 -23.52
CA MET A 75 -1.71 13.15 -23.98
C MET A 75 -0.21 13.24 -24.24
N GLU A 76 0.61 12.55 -23.44
CA GLU A 76 2.06 12.38 -23.61
C GLU A 76 2.43 11.47 -24.79
N GLY A 77 1.44 10.83 -25.43
CA GLY A 77 1.63 9.95 -26.59
C GLY A 77 1.73 8.46 -26.25
N ASN A 78 1.65 8.09 -24.97
CA ASN A 78 1.63 6.68 -24.54
C ASN A 78 0.19 6.11 -24.59
N MET A 79 -0.29 5.85 -25.81
CA MET A 79 -1.60 5.22 -26.04
C MET A 79 -1.64 3.74 -25.65
N ASP A 80 -0.49 3.07 -25.59
CA ASP A 80 -0.37 1.65 -25.25
C ASP A 80 -0.74 1.39 -23.79
N TYR A 81 -0.44 2.34 -22.90
CA TYR A 81 -0.91 2.31 -21.52
C TYR A 81 -2.44 2.23 -21.45
N ILE A 82 -3.15 3.10 -22.19
CA ILE A 82 -4.61 3.10 -22.23
C ILE A 82 -5.15 1.80 -22.84
N ASN A 83 -4.51 1.29 -23.88
CA ASN A 83 -4.93 0.05 -24.54
C ASN A 83 -4.76 -1.18 -23.65
N SER A 84 -3.75 -1.17 -22.77
CA SER A 84 -3.44 -2.24 -21.82
C SER A 84 -4.38 -2.28 -20.61
N ILE A 85 -5.21 -1.25 -20.40
CA ILE A 85 -6.20 -1.23 -19.32
C ILE A 85 -7.18 -2.40 -19.50
N PRO A 86 -7.28 -3.34 -18.52
CA PRO A 86 -8.09 -4.54 -18.67
C PRO A 86 -9.59 -4.23 -18.73
N GLN A 87 -10.02 -3.24 -17.95
CA GLN A 87 -11.42 -2.85 -17.87
C GLN A 87 -11.84 -1.99 -19.07
N LYS A 88 -12.71 -2.54 -19.93
CA LYS A 88 -13.26 -1.83 -21.11
C LYS A 88 -13.93 -0.50 -20.77
N PRO A 89 -14.73 -0.37 -19.69
CA PRO A 89 -15.36 0.91 -19.34
C PRO A 89 -14.34 2.01 -19.03
N ILE A 90 -13.32 1.68 -18.25
CA ILE A 90 -12.26 2.62 -17.85
C ILE A 90 -11.42 3.03 -19.07
N ARG A 91 -11.07 2.07 -19.92
CA ARG A 91 -10.38 2.32 -21.19
C ARG A 91 -11.17 3.25 -22.10
N GLY A 92 -12.48 3.04 -22.22
CA GLY A 92 -13.37 3.90 -23.00
C GLY A 92 -13.40 5.34 -22.47
N MET A 93 -13.51 5.49 -21.15
CA MET A 93 -13.46 6.79 -20.48
C MET A 93 -12.12 7.51 -20.71
N ALA A 94 -11.00 6.82 -20.55
CA ALA A 94 -9.67 7.39 -20.79
C ALA A 94 -9.49 7.84 -22.25
N LYS A 95 -9.87 7.03 -23.24
CA LYS A 95 -9.82 7.42 -24.67
C LYS A 95 -10.67 8.64 -24.97
N ALA A 96 -11.90 8.67 -24.45
CA ALA A 96 -12.79 9.83 -24.61
C ALA A 96 -12.20 11.08 -23.93
N GLY A 97 -11.59 10.92 -22.76
CA GLY A 97 -10.89 11.96 -22.03
C GLY A 97 -9.72 12.56 -22.80
N VAL A 98 -8.88 11.72 -23.44
CA VAL A 98 -7.79 12.18 -24.31
C VAL A 98 -8.31 13.00 -25.49
N VAL A 99 -9.37 12.53 -26.18
CA VAL A 99 -9.97 13.27 -27.30
C VAL A 99 -10.54 14.61 -26.83
N LYS A 100 -11.18 14.62 -25.65
CA LYS A 100 -11.71 15.84 -25.04
C LYS A 100 -10.59 16.82 -24.70
N ALA A 101 -9.54 16.36 -24.03
CA ALA A 101 -8.38 17.17 -23.67
C ALA A 101 -7.65 17.74 -24.89
N LYS A 102 -7.49 16.95 -25.97
CA LYS A 102 -6.97 17.45 -27.26
C LYS A 102 -7.85 18.52 -27.89
N ARG A 103 -9.18 18.43 -27.74
CA ARG A 103 -10.13 19.41 -28.27
C ARG A 103 -10.19 20.69 -27.44
N THR A 104 -10.13 20.59 -26.11
CA THR A 104 -10.34 21.73 -25.20
C THR A 104 -9.05 22.35 -24.70
N GLY A 105 -7.90 21.69 -24.85
CA GLY A 105 -6.62 22.11 -24.29
C GLY A 105 -6.53 22.01 -22.75
N VAL A 106 -7.58 21.52 -22.09
CA VAL A 106 -7.64 21.37 -20.63
C VAL A 106 -7.25 19.94 -20.27
N ILE A 107 -6.14 19.82 -19.55
CA ILE A 107 -5.56 18.55 -19.12
C ILE A 107 -6.04 18.29 -17.68
N PRO A 108 -6.54 17.08 -17.35
CA PRO A 108 -6.93 16.76 -15.98
C PRO A 108 -5.72 16.85 -15.02
N PRO A 109 -5.95 17.09 -13.72
CA PRO A 109 -4.86 17.11 -12.74
C PRO A 109 -4.10 15.78 -12.79
N LYS A 110 -2.77 15.82 -12.69
CA LYS A 110 -1.96 14.61 -12.55
C LYS A 110 -2.09 14.09 -11.12
N PRO A 111 -2.79 12.97 -10.89
CA PRO A 111 -2.81 12.39 -9.55
C PRO A 111 -1.44 11.77 -9.30
N GLU A 112 -0.96 11.90 -8.07
CA GLU A 112 0.23 11.19 -7.61
C GLU A 112 -0.12 9.71 -7.58
N LYS A 113 0.56 8.93 -8.41
CA LYS A 113 0.58 7.47 -8.29
C LYS A 113 1.18 7.21 -6.90
N SER A 114 0.51 6.43 -6.05
CA SER A 114 1.19 5.96 -4.85
C SER A 114 2.45 5.23 -5.33
N ASP A 115 3.61 5.78 -5.00
CA ASP A 115 4.88 5.34 -5.50
C ASP A 115 5.15 3.91 -5.01
N GLU A 116 4.79 2.93 -5.84
CA GLU A 116 5.39 1.58 -5.82
C GLU A 116 6.43 1.44 -6.96
N GLY A 117 6.97 2.56 -7.45
CA GLY A 117 7.95 2.59 -8.54
C GLY A 117 9.08 3.60 -8.40
N SER A 118 9.08 4.48 -7.39
CA SER A 118 10.31 5.15 -6.99
C SER A 118 11.09 4.17 -6.14
N ILE A 119 12.23 3.71 -6.66
CA ILE A 119 13.29 3.11 -5.84
C ILE A 119 13.57 4.16 -4.75
N PRO A 120 13.22 3.93 -3.47
CA PRO A 120 13.63 4.87 -2.45
C PRO A 120 15.15 4.78 -2.37
N PRO A 121 15.89 5.90 -2.48
CA PRO A 121 17.26 5.91 -1.99
C PRO A 121 17.12 6.02 -0.48
N THR A 122 16.89 4.90 0.21
CA THR A 122 16.98 4.90 1.67
C THR A 122 17.42 3.51 2.11
N SER A 123 18.58 3.49 2.74
CA SER A 123 19.12 2.46 3.61
C SER A 123 18.06 1.96 4.62
N GLY A 124 17.17 1.07 4.19
CA GLY A 124 16.01 0.67 4.96
C GLY A 124 16.19 -0.67 5.64
N GLY A 125 17.17 -0.81 6.53
CA GLY A 125 17.15 -1.95 7.45
C GLY A 125 16.04 -1.85 8.48
N GLY A 126 15.60 -3.00 8.99
CA GLY A 126 14.51 -3.09 9.97
C GLY A 126 13.21 -3.68 9.38
N LEU A 127 12.09 -3.43 10.07
CA LEU A 127 10.78 -4.03 9.76
C LEU A 127 10.23 -3.70 8.36
N ALA A 128 10.75 -2.64 7.72
CA ALA A 128 10.34 -2.22 6.38
C ALA A 128 10.93 -3.09 5.25
N ALA A 129 11.96 -3.89 5.55
CA ALA A 129 12.56 -4.83 4.59
C ALA A 129 11.95 -6.25 4.67
N LEU A 130 11.03 -6.49 5.61
CA LEU A 130 10.31 -7.75 5.70
C LEU A 130 9.26 -7.87 4.59
N SER A 131 9.07 -9.08 4.07
CA SER A 131 7.92 -9.38 3.22
C SER A 131 6.60 -9.19 3.98
N LEU A 132 5.48 -9.05 3.26
CA LEU A 132 4.16 -8.85 3.88
C LEU A 132 3.81 -10.00 4.85
N GLU A 133 4.18 -11.23 4.50
CA GLU A 133 3.93 -12.43 5.31
C GLU A 133 4.80 -12.44 6.57
N GLU A 134 6.08 -12.09 6.46
CA GLU A 134 6.99 -11.96 7.60
C GLU A 134 6.56 -10.82 8.53
N LEU A 135 6.13 -9.68 7.99
CA LEU A 135 5.59 -8.58 8.77
C LEU A 135 4.35 -9.00 9.58
N VAL A 136 3.46 -9.80 8.98
CA VAL A 136 2.31 -10.38 9.68
C VAL A 136 2.78 -11.35 10.76
N ALA A 137 3.75 -12.22 10.50
CA ALA A 137 4.31 -13.14 11.50
C ALA A 137 4.95 -12.39 12.68
N TYR A 138 5.68 -11.30 12.41
CA TYR A 138 6.25 -10.42 13.44
C TYR A 138 5.17 -9.80 14.33
N LEU A 139 4.14 -9.19 13.73
CA LEU A 139 3.03 -8.58 14.47
C LEU A 139 2.24 -9.62 15.28
N VAL A 140 2.06 -10.83 14.75
CA VAL A 140 1.39 -11.93 15.46
C VAL A 140 2.19 -12.34 16.69
N ASN A 141 3.51 -12.50 16.56
CA ASN A 141 4.38 -12.84 17.67
C ASN A 141 4.34 -11.76 18.76
N LYS A 142 4.46 -10.47 18.40
CA LYS A 142 4.34 -9.34 19.35
C LYS A 142 2.98 -9.33 20.08
N GLY A 143 1.89 -9.52 19.35
CA GLY A 143 0.56 -9.58 19.94
C GLY A 143 0.31 -10.80 20.83
N LEU A 144 0.97 -11.94 20.55
CA LEU A 144 0.95 -13.12 21.43
C LEU A 144 1.77 -12.92 22.69
N ASP A 145 2.88 -12.18 22.60
CA ASP A 145 3.73 -11.81 23.73
C ASP A 145 3.13 -10.68 24.60
N GLY A 146 1.92 -10.20 24.26
CA GLY A 146 1.15 -9.23 25.04
C GLY A 146 1.22 -7.79 24.54
N ASP A 147 2.04 -7.51 23.54
CA ASP A 147 2.18 -6.19 22.92
C ASP A 147 1.16 -6.01 21.79
N MET A 148 -0.10 -5.83 22.16
CA MET A 148 -1.19 -5.57 21.20
C MET A 148 -1.19 -4.14 20.65
N ASP A 149 -0.48 -3.22 21.30
CA ASP A 149 -0.40 -1.83 20.88
C ASP A 149 0.41 -1.69 19.60
N THR A 150 1.50 -2.44 19.43
CA THR A 150 2.24 -2.51 18.17
C THR A 150 1.39 -3.01 17.00
N VAL A 151 0.54 -4.02 17.23
CA VAL A 151 -0.41 -4.52 16.22
C VAL A 151 -1.44 -3.45 15.85
N ASN A 152 -1.96 -2.73 16.85
CA ASN A 152 -2.96 -1.68 16.63
C ASN A 152 -2.40 -0.44 15.94
N ALA A 153 -1.15 -0.07 16.23
CA ALA A 153 -0.47 1.10 15.68
C ALA A 153 -0.05 0.92 14.21
N HIS A 154 0.03 -0.33 13.72
CA HIS A 154 0.41 -0.60 12.34
C HIS A 154 -0.59 -0.01 11.33
N GLN A 155 -0.12 0.79 10.37
CA GLN A 155 -0.96 1.62 9.51
C GLN A 155 -1.87 0.82 8.56
N ASP A 156 -1.37 -0.25 7.96
CA ASP A 156 -2.18 -1.05 7.04
C ASP A 156 -3.26 -1.85 7.80
N LYS A 157 -4.51 -1.57 7.45
CA LYS A 157 -5.69 -2.23 8.02
C LYS A 157 -5.74 -3.71 7.61
N SER A 158 -5.22 -4.06 6.44
CA SER A 158 -5.22 -5.43 5.91
C SER A 158 -4.26 -6.34 6.70
N THR A 159 -2.99 -5.97 6.82
CA THR A 159 -2.00 -6.69 7.65
C THR A 159 -2.43 -6.75 9.12
N ARG A 160 -2.97 -5.66 9.69
CA ARG A 160 -3.54 -5.63 11.05
C ARG A 160 -4.67 -6.65 11.22
N GLY A 161 -5.60 -6.70 10.27
CA GLY A 161 -6.72 -7.64 10.29
C GLY A 161 -6.26 -9.10 10.23
N LYS A 162 -5.31 -9.40 9.33
CA LYS A 162 -4.69 -10.72 9.20
C LYS A 162 -3.97 -11.14 10.48
N ALA A 163 -3.16 -10.25 11.06
CA ALA A 163 -2.45 -10.52 12.31
C ALA A 163 -3.41 -10.81 13.47
N LYS A 164 -4.44 -9.97 13.67
CA LYS A 164 -5.45 -10.20 14.72
C LYS A 164 -6.20 -11.53 14.54
N ALA A 165 -6.60 -11.84 13.31
CA ALA A 165 -7.28 -13.10 13.01
C ALA A 165 -6.38 -14.30 13.34
N MET A 166 -5.09 -14.21 13.02
CA MET A 166 -4.12 -15.26 13.28
C MET A 166 -3.83 -15.41 14.78
N ILE A 167 -3.70 -14.32 15.54
CA ILE A 167 -3.62 -14.33 17.01
C ILE A 167 -4.82 -15.04 17.63
N VAL A 168 -6.04 -14.75 17.16
CA VAL A 168 -7.26 -15.41 17.66
C VAL A 168 -7.27 -16.89 17.33
N LYS A 169 -6.84 -17.30 16.12
CA LYS A 169 -6.73 -18.71 15.73
C LYS A 169 -5.72 -19.48 16.59
N ILE A 170 -4.60 -18.85 16.92
CA ILE A 170 -3.56 -19.45 17.79
C ILE A 170 -4.06 -19.57 19.22
N LYS A 171 -4.71 -18.53 19.77
CA LYS A 171 -5.35 -18.59 21.10
C LYS A 171 -6.47 -19.65 21.18
N ARG A 172 -7.14 -19.93 20.06
CA ARG A 172 -8.14 -21.00 19.94
C ARG A 172 -7.54 -22.40 19.73
N GLY A 173 -6.22 -22.51 19.57
CA GLY A 173 -5.52 -23.79 19.33
C GLY A 173 -5.70 -24.37 17.92
N ALA A 174 -6.20 -23.58 16.96
CA ALA A 174 -6.43 -24.05 15.59
C ALA A 174 -5.20 -23.96 14.69
N VAL A 175 -4.22 -23.12 15.06
CA VAL A 175 -2.99 -22.86 14.31
C VAL A 175 -1.86 -22.69 15.32
N GLU A 176 -0.67 -23.18 14.99
CA GLU A 176 0.52 -23.04 15.85
C GLU A 176 1.17 -21.65 15.72
N ARG A 177 1.98 -21.27 16.71
CA ARG A 177 2.71 -19.99 16.72
C ARG A 177 3.67 -19.95 15.51
N PRO A 178 3.62 -18.88 14.67
CA PRO A 178 4.54 -18.75 13.55
C PRO A 178 5.98 -18.54 14.04
N PRO A 179 7.00 -18.98 13.28
CA PRO A 179 8.39 -18.67 13.60
C PRO A 179 8.62 -17.16 13.57
N MET A 180 9.54 -16.68 14.40
CA MET A 180 9.91 -15.26 14.41
C MET A 180 10.73 -14.95 13.15
N PRO A 181 10.32 -13.97 12.32
CA PRO A 181 11.04 -13.64 11.11
C PRO A 181 12.40 -13.01 11.44
N GLU A 182 13.38 -13.28 10.60
CA GLU A 182 14.69 -12.65 10.66
C GLU A 182 14.57 -11.22 10.12
N ILE A 183 14.69 -10.23 10.99
CA ILE A 183 14.71 -8.83 10.56
C ILE A 183 16.08 -8.61 9.90
N PRO A 184 16.15 -8.32 8.59
CA PRO A 184 17.41 -7.97 7.97
C PRO A 184 17.93 -6.74 8.70
N ALA A 185 19.05 -6.93 9.40
CA ALA A 185 19.73 -5.85 10.07
C ALA A 185 19.99 -4.76 9.02
N PRO A 186 19.83 -3.46 9.36
CA PRO A 186 20.40 -2.45 8.52
C PRO A 186 21.85 -2.84 8.26
N SER A 187 22.21 -2.94 6.99
CA SER A 187 23.58 -2.73 6.58
C SER A 187 23.91 -1.27 6.92
N ASN A 188 24.09 -1.01 8.21
CA ASN A 188 24.84 0.14 8.67
C ASN A 188 26.23 -0.07 8.08
N PRO A 189 26.79 0.88 7.32
CA PRO A 189 28.24 0.91 7.23
C PRO A 189 28.72 0.98 8.68
N SER A 190 29.64 0.10 9.03
CA SER A 190 30.27 -0.02 10.33
C SER A 190 30.42 1.32 11.05
N THR A 191 29.60 1.55 12.07
CA THR A 191 29.84 2.56 13.10
C THR A 191 29.62 1.90 14.46
N ASP A 192 30.73 1.33 14.94
CA ASP A 192 31.37 1.66 16.21
C ASP A 192 30.55 2.43 17.26
N ASP A 193 29.43 1.87 17.73
CA ASP A 193 28.75 2.38 18.93
C ASP A 193 28.31 1.21 19.80
N GLY A 194 29.24 0.73 20.64
CA GLY A 194 28.95 -0.28 21.66
C GLY A 194 30.15 -0.83 22.42
N GLU A 195 31.37 -0.67 21.92
CA GLU A 195 32.57 -1.00 22.73
C GLU A 195 32.74 0.09 23.80
N THR A 196 32.82 -0.31 25.08
CA THR A 196 33.23 0.65 26.11
C THR A 196 34.64 1.14 25.79
N GLU A 197 34.99 2.38 26.17
CA GLU A 197 36.33 2.96 25.92
C GLU A 197 37.46 2.01 26.36
N GLU A 198 37.20 1.23 27.42
CA GLU A 198 38.08 0.19 27.94
C GLU A 198 38.28 -1.00 26.99
N GLN A 199 37.20 -1.51 26.40
CA GLN A 199 37.24 -2.63 25.43
C GLN A 199 37.96 -2.22 24.14
N LEU A 200 37.69 -1.01 23.65
CA LEU A 200 38.36 -0.45 22.48
C LEU A 200 39.87 -0.26 22.75
N MET A 201 40.25 0.17 23.95
CA MET A 201 41.65 0.25 24.34
C MET A 201 42.32 -1.13 24.38
N GLU A 202 41.70 -2.14 25.00
CA GLU A 202 42.26 -3.49 25.07
C GLU A 202 42.49 -4.10 23.68
N ARG A 203 41.49 -3.97 22.79
CA ARG A 203 41.60 -4.43 21.40
C ARG A 203 42.71 -3.73 20.63
N LEU A 204 42.83 -2.41 20.77
CA LEU A 204 43.88 -1.66 20.07
C LEU A 204 45.27 -1.93 20.65
N ILE A 205 45.37 -2.27 21.94
CA ILE A 205 46.64 -2.68 22.55
C ILE A 205 47.09 -4.04 21.99
N THR A 206 46.21 -5.03 21.85
CA THR A 206 46.57 -6.33 21.27
C THR A 206 47.01 -6.19 19.80
N VAL A 207 46.22 -5.48 18.98
CA VAL A 207 46.55 -5.19 17.58
C VAL A 207 47.88 -4.42 17.44
N GLY A 208 48.17 -3.52 18.37
CA GLY A 208 49.43 -2.77 18.40
C GLY A 208 50.65 -3.57 18.88
N ILE A 209 50.44 -4.59 19.72
CA ILE A 209 51.51 -5.56 20.08
C ILE A 209 51.91 -6.34 18.82
N ASP A 210 50.92 -6.83 18.06
CA ASP A 210 51.08 -7.53 16.78
C ASP A 210 51.73 -6.68 15.68
N GLY A 211 51.84 -5.36 15.90
CA GLY A 211 52.61 -4.44 15.06
C GLY A 211 51.77 -3.62 14.08
N ASN A 212 50.45 -3.75 14.10
CA ASN A 212 49.57 -2.92 13.29
C ASN A 212 49.24 -1.61 14.05
N MET A 213 49.73 -0.48 13.52
CA MET A 213 49.58 0.85 14.14
C MET A 213 48.57 1.74 13.43
N ASP A 214 47.94 1.27 12.36
CA ASP A 214 47.12 2.12 11.48
C ASP A 214 45.83 2.55 12.16
N GLU A 215 45.14 1.62 12.83
CA GLU A 215 43.94 1.91 13.62
C GLU A 215 44.22 2.88 14.77
N ILE A 216 45.37 2.72 15.44
CA ILE A 216 45.78 3.60 16.57
C ILE A 216 46.13 5.01 16.08
N ASN A 217 46.70 5.13 14.88
CA ASN A 217 47.05 6.42 14.28
C ASN A 217 45.82 7.15 13.69
N ALA A 218 44.82 6.39 13.26
CA ALA A 218 43.54 6.89 12.76
C ALA A 218 42.60 7.41 13.87
N LEU A 219 42.86 7.08 15.14
CA LEU A 219 42.10 7.64 16.28
C LEU A 219 42.22 9.17 16.35
N ASP A 220 41.08 9.85 16.30
CA ASP A 220 40.98 11.32 16.44
C ASP A 220 41.37 11.81 17.84
N ASN A 221 41.10 11.01 18.87
CA ASN A 221 41.38 11.38 20.25
C ASN A 221 42.87 11.20 20.60
N LYS A 222 43.61 12.31 20.61
CA LYS A 222 45.05 12.37 20.93
C LYS A 222 45.38 11.78 22.31
N ALA A 223 44.51 11.94 23.31
CA ALA A 223 44.74 11.43 24.65
C ALA A 223 44.62 9.90 24.71
N LEU A 224 43.60 9.33 24.06
CA LEU A 224 43.43 7.87 23.94
C LEU A 224 44.59 7.24 23.17
N ARG A 225 44.99 7.86 22.06
CA ARG A 225 46.16 7.43 21.29
C ARG A 225 47.43 7.39 22.14
N GLY A 226 47.63 8.40 22.99
CA GLY A 226 48.76 8.46 23.92
C GLY A 226 48.74 7.33 24.95
N ARG A 227 47.57 7.05 25.54
CA ARG A 227 47.37 5.95 26.50
C ARG A 227 47.64 4.58 25.88
N ILE A 228 47.07 4.31 24.69
CA ILE A 228 47.25 3.04 23.97
C ILE A 228 48.72 2.83 23.58
N LYS A 229 49.39 3.84 23.00
CA LYS A 229 50.82 3.74 22.65
C LYS A 229 51.71 3.49 23.87
N ALA A 230 51.44 4.16 24.98
CA ALA A 230 52.17 3.94 26.22
C ALA A 230 51.94 2.52 26.76
N ALA A 231 50.71 2.01 26.70
CA ALA A 231 50.37 0.65 27.11
C ALA A 231 51.06 -0.42 26.24
N ILE A 232 51.09 -0.24 24.92
CA ILE A 232 51.83 -1.13 23.99
C ILE A 232 53.31 -1.17 24.32
N VAL A 233 53.95 0.00 24.50
CA VAL A 233 55.38 0.07 24.86
C VAL A 233 55.62 -0.60 26.22
N LYS A 234 54.71 -0.44 27.17
CA LYS A 234 54.80 -1.10 28.48
C LYS A 234 54.65 -2.62 28.39
N ALA A 235 53.72 -3.12 27.58
CA ALA A 235 53.53 -4.55 27.32
C ALA A 235 54.74 -5.16 26.62
N LYS A 236 55.25 -4.52 25.55
CA LYS A 236 56.46 -4.96 24.84
C LYS A 236 57.72 -4.96 25.71
N ARG A 237 57.79 -4.06 26.70
CA ARG A 237 58.88 -4.05 27.70
C ARG A 237 58.73 -5.11 28.79
N ALA A 238 57.52 -5.61 29.04
CA ALA A 238 57.28 -6.67 30.03
C ALA A 238 57.49 -8.07 29.43
N GLU A 239 57.43 -8.19 28.09
CA GLU A 239 57.66 -9.42 27.34
C GLU A 239 59.15 -9.66 27.02
N ASN A 240 60.00 -8.64 27.19
CA ASN A 240 61.46 -8.73 27.13
C ASN A 240 62.08 -8.78 28.53
#